data_AF-A0A8S1EZU8-F1
#
_entry.id   AF-A0A8S1EZU8-F1
#
_cell.length_a   1.000
_cell.length_b   1.000
_cell.length_c   1.000
_cell.angle_alpha   90.00
_cell.angle_beta   90.00
_cell.angle_gamma   90.00
#
_symmetry.space_group_name_H-M   'P 1'
#
loop_
_entity.id
_entity.type
_entity.pdbx_description
1 polymer ?
#
loop_
_entity_poly.entity_id
_entity_poly.type
_entity_poly.pdbx_seq_one_letter_code
_entity_poly.pdbx_strand_id
1 'polypeptide(L)'
;MELSLILNLQDHEGSSHRKKPLKFDKETSVEQLSKAINSLWNIDEKYQELFFNGQQILSLKSTLQDIGVKDDDEIVVCHTMLINWRTYIQMINEIKRMTTSGVTDQRREIALKARIQLSPLYSSNFFGVYPSLAIEEVNIGKSLNFLIHNTKKYLHRSVSAYFQTAYPGKTVELKNKSEEFAGVHLGVFVFIDNEPSYYAKTLGSVPGPDE
;
A
#
# COMPACT_ATOMS: atom_id res chain seq x y z
N MET A 1 -6.36 38.92 17.70
CA MET A 1 -7.44 38.95 16.69
C MET A 1 -7.46 37.57 16.07
N GLU A 2 -8.55 36.83 16.26
CA GLU A 2 -8.70 35.48 15.69
C GLU A 2 -8.82 35.55 14.16
N LEU A 3 -8.35 34.50 13.49
CA LEU A 3 -8.55 34.23 12.08
C LEU A 3 -9.10 32.80 11.90
N SER A 4 -10.01 32.64 10.96
CA SER A 4 -10.50 31.39 10.41
C SER A 4 -9.50 30.90 9.36
N LEU A 5 -9.01 29.67 9.49
CA LEU A 5 -8.05 29.05 8.57
C LEU A 5 -8.61 27.71 8.10
N ILE A 6 -8.58 27.47 6.79
CA ILE A 6 -8.99 26.20 6.20
C ILE A 6 -7.77 25.30 6.08
N LEU A 7 -7.73 24.21 6.84
CA LEU A 7 -6.74 23.16 6.64
C LEU A 7 -7.25 22.20 5.58
N ASN A 8 -6.49 22.03 4.51
CA ASN A 8 -6.82 21.14 3.40
C ASN A 8 -5.78 20.02 3.28
N LEU A 9 -6.14 18.81 3.70
CA LEU A 9 -5.34 17.61 3.52
C LEU A 9 -5.38 17.21 2.04
N GLN A 10 -4.25 17.31 1.36
CA GLN A 10 -4.10 16.92 -0.03
C GLN A 10 -3.13 15.75 -0.20
N ASP A 11 -3.23 15.08 -1.35
CA ASP A 11 -2.19 14.18 -1.83
C ASP A 11 -1.29 14.84 -2.89
N HIS A 12 -0.36 14.05 -3.43
CA HIS A 12 0.59 14.52 -4.44
C HIS A 12 -0.03 14.85 -5.81
N GLU A 13 -1.29 14.49 -6.05
CA GLU A 13 -2.02 14.86 -7.26
C GLU A 13 -2.82 16.17 -7.06
N GLY A 14 -2.75 16.76 -5.85
CA GLY A 14 -3.53 17.93 -5.47
C GLY A 14 -4.98 17.59 -5.10
N SER A 15 -5.31 16.30 -4.99
CA SER A 15 -6.67 15.89 -4.64
C SER A 15 -6.93 16.17 -3.16
N SER A 16 -8.01 16.88 -2.89
CA SER A 16 -8.44 17.16 -1.51
C SER A 16 -9.11 15.94 -0.90
N HIS A 17 -8.56 15.44 0.21
CA HIS A 17 -9.10 14.30 0.95
C HIS A 17 -9.99 14.76 2.11
N ARG A 18 -9.57 15.83 2.81
CA ARG A 18 -10.31 16.40 3.94
C ARG A 18 -10.07 17.90 4.03
N LYS A 19 -11.12 18.67 4.28
CA LYS A 19 -11.02 20.08 4.65
C LYS A 19 -11.58 20.30 6.04
N LYS A 20 -10.89 21.10 6.85
CA LYS A 20 -11.35 21.47 8.18
C LYS A 20 -11.09 22.95 8.45
N PRO A 21 -12.12 23.78 8.61
CA PRO A 21 -11.95 25.13 9.15
C PRO A 21 -11.62 25.05 10.64
N LEU A 22 -10.61 25.79 11.06
CA LEU A 22 -10.21 25.96 12.46
C LEU A 22 -9.91 27.44 12.72
N LYS A 23 -10.02 27.83 13.99
CA LYS A 23 -9.69 29.19 14.42
C LYS A 23 -8.33 29.23 15.07
N PHE A 24 -7.56 30.25 14.75
CA PHE A 24 -6.24 30.51 15.31
C PHE A 24 -6.08 31.99 15.63
N ASP A 25 -5.19 32.32 16.56
CA ASP A 25 -4.72 33.69 16.70
C ASP A 25 -3.69 34.03 15.61
N LYS A 26 -3.64 35.29 15.16
CA LYS A 26 -2.62 35.77 14.22
C LYS A 26 -1.18 35.50 14.68
N GLU A 27 -0.96 35.49 15.98
CA GLU A 27 0.33 35.24 16.63
C GLU A 27 0.63 33.74 16.80
N THR A 28 -0.28 32.86 16.41
CA THR A 28 -0.06 31.41 16.44
C THR A 28 1.17 31.07 15.61
N SER A 29 2.12 30.35 16.19
CA SER A 29 3.30 29.90 15.47
C SER A 29 2.98 28.73 14.53
N VAL A 30 3.78 28.56 13.49
CA VAL A 30 3.69 27.39 12.61
C VAL A 30 3.89 26.09 13.39
N GLU A 31 4.71 26.08 14.45
CA GLU A 31 4.83 24.94 15.37
C GLU A 31 3.50 24.60 16.07
N GLN A 32 2.77 25.61 16.56
CA GLN A 32 1.46 25.42 17.19
C GLN A 32 0.42 24.93 16.18
N LEU A 33 0.43 25.48 14.95
CA LEU A 33 -0.38 24.98 13.85
C LEU A 33 -0.09 23.50 13.56
N SER A 34 1.19 23.11 13.53
CA SER A 34 1.61 21.74 13.28
C SER A 34 1.12 20.77 14.38
N LYS A 35 1.16 21.18 15.64
CA LYS A 35 0.58 20.43 16.77
C LYS A 35 -0.93 20.28 16.65
N ALA A 36 -1.63 21.31 16.17
CA ALA A 36 -3.07 21.24 15.92
C ALA A 36 -3.39 20.24 14.79
N ILE A 37 -2.60 20.24 13.71
CA ILE A 37 -2.71 19.26 12.61
C ILE A 37 -2.47 17.84 13.11
N ASN A 38 -1.44 17.63 13.94
CA ASN A 38 -1.16 16.33 14.56
C ASN A 38 -2.37 15.86 15.36
N SER A 39 -2.90 16.72 16.23
CA SER A 39 -4.09 16.39 17.03
C SER A 39 -5.33 16.08 16.18
N LEU A 40 -5.48 16.73 15.02
CA LEU A 40 -6.65 16.59 14.15
C LEU A 40 -6.61 15.33 13.28
N TRP A 41 -5.46 15.02 12.69
CA TRP A 41 -5.31 13.97 11.67
C TRP A 41 -4.29 12.88 12.03
N ASN A 42 -3.68 12.95 13.21
CA ASN A 42 -2.66 12.03 13.70
C ASN A 42 -1.45 11.92 12.74
N ILE A 43 -1.00 13.08 12.26
CA ILE A 43 0.22 13.24 11.46
C ILE A 43 1.29 13.82 12.37
N ASP A 44 2.32 13.04 12.71
CA ASP A 44 3.50 13.52 13.44
C ASP A 44 4.10 14.73 12.71
N GLU A 45 4.52 15.76 13.46
CA GLU A 45 5.00 17.03 12.92
C GLU A 45 6.14 16.84 11.91
N LYS A 46 7.01 15.83 12.09
CA LYS A 46 8.10 15.54 11.14
C LYS A 46 7.63 14.99 9.79
N TYR A 47 6.39 14.54 9.71
CA TYR A 47 5.77 14.04 8.48
C TYR A 47 4.84 15.05 7.82
N GLN A 48 4.72 16.27 8.36
CA GLN A 48 3.89 17.32 7.80
C GLN A 48 4.69 18.18 6.82
N GLU A 49 4.14 18.40 5.63
CA GLU A 49 4.57 19.45 4.71
C GLU A 49 3.41 20.44 4.57
N LEU A 50 3.69 21.71 4.91
CA LEU A 50 2.69 22.76 4.91
C LEU A 50 2.97 23.72 3.76
N PHE A 51 1.92 24.09 3.02
CA PHE A 51 2.01 25.03 1.90
C PHE A 51 0.96 26.12 2.03
N PHE A 52 1.38 27.34 1.69
CA PHE A 52 0.51 28.51 1.59
C PHE A 52 0.76 29.19 0.23
N ASN A 53 -0.30 29.45 -0.54
CA ASN A 53 -0.20 30.02 -1.90
C ASN A 53 0.82 29.29 -2.80
N GLY A 54 0.90 27.96 -2.67
CA GLY A 54 1.82 27.11 -3.43
C GLY A 54 3.27 27.13 -2.95
N GLN A 55 3.60 27.91 -1.92
CA GLN A 55 4.94 27.96 -1.33
C GLN A 55 5.01 27.13 -0.05
N GLN A 56 6.06 26.33 0.09
CA GLN A 56 6.26 25.54 1.31
C GLN A 56 6.67 26.43 2.47
N ILE A 57 6.05 26.22 3.62
CA ILE A 57 6.35 26.91 4.88
C ILE A 57 7.49 26.16 5.57
N LEU A 58 8.69 26.74 5.59
CA LEU A 58 9.88 26.11 6.16
C LEU A 58 10.19 26.54 7.61
N SER A 59 9.69 27.70 8.02
CA SER A 59 9.97 28.28 9.33
C SER A 59 8.91 27.89 10.34
N LEU A 60 9.27 27.02 11.29
CA LEU A 60 8.39 26.65 12.41
C LEU A 60 8.18 27.79 13.43
N LYS A 61 9.10 28.75 13.46
CA LYS A 61 9.08 29.88 14.41
C LYS A 61 8.26 31.07 13.92
N SER A 62 8.00 31.15 12.62
CA SER A 62 7.16 32.20 12.06
C SER A 62 5.73 32.06 12.56
N THR A 63 5.05 33.19 12.73
CA THR A 63 3.62 33.23 13.04
C THR A 63 2.78 33.18 11.76
N LEU A 64 1.48 32.90 11.90
CA LEU A 64 0.53 32.99 10.79
C LEU A 64 0.52 34.39 10.14
N GLN A 65 0.68 35.44 10.97
CA GLN A 65 0.81 36.79 10.48
C GLN A 65 2.11 37.02 9.68
N ASP A 66 3.25 36.48 10.14
CA ASP A 66 4.54 36.65 9.45
C ASP A 66 4.54 36.03 8.06
N ILE A 67 3.83 34.91 7.89
CA ILE A 67 3.68 34.24 6.59
C ILE A 67 2.54 34.84 5.74
N GLY A 68 1.85 35.86 6.25
CA GLY A 68 0.84 36.63 5.51
C GLY A 68 -0.53 35.97 5.39
N VAL A 69 -0.84 34.98 6.23
CA VAL A 69 -2.15 34.32 6.29
C VAL A 69 -3.23 35.29 6.77
N LYS A 70 -4.38 35.26 6.10
CA LYS A 70 -5.56 36.06 6.37
C LYS A 70 -6.75 35.16 6.73
N ASP A 71 -7.87 35.80 7.02
CA ASP A 71 -9.12 35.12 7.32
C ASP A 71 -9.61 34.35 6.09
N ASP A 72 -10.09 33.12 6.32
CA ASP A 72 -10.56 32.14 5.34
C ASP A 72 -9.51 31.67 4.31
N ASP A 73 -8.24 31.99 4.51
CA ASP A 73 -7.16 31.43 3.71
C ASP A 73 -7.01 29.91 3.92
N GLU A 74 -6.40 29.25 2.93
CA GLU A 74 -6.18 27.81 2.94
C GLU A 74 -4.70 27.47 3.18
N ILE A 75 -4.45 26.58 4.14
CA ILE A 75 -3.17 25.88 4.27
C ILE A 75 -3.34 24.47 3.73
N VAL A 76 -2.53 24.14 2.73
CA VAL A 76 -2.45 22.78 2.21
C VAL A 76 -1.50 21.99 3.10
N VAL A 77 -1.97 20.83 3.54
CA VAL A 77 -1.23 19.89 4.37
C VAL A 77 -1.00 18.62 3.57
N CYS A 78 0.25 18.24 3.43
CA CYS A 78 0.67 17.02 2.77
C CYS A 78 1.47 16.15 3.75
N HIS A 79 1.45 14.84 3.52
CA HIS A 79 2.28 13.91 4.27
C HIS A 79 3.58 13.64 3.50
N THR A 80 4.75 13.79 4.13
CA THR A 80 6.06 13.64 3.46
C THR A 80 6.21 12.28 2.75
N MET A 81 5.66 11.21 3.34
CA MET A 81 5.68 9.87 2.75
C MET A 81 4.81 9.68 1.48
N LEU A 82 4.12 10.71 1.00
CA LEU A 82 3.46 10.68 -0.32
C LEU A 82 4.44 10.30 -1.45
N ILE A 83 5.72 10.62 -1.31
CA ILE A 83 6.75 10.21 -2.27
C ILE A 83 6.93 8.69 -2.34
N ASN A 84 6.87 8.00 -1.20
CA ASN A 84 6.96 6.54 -1.13
C ASN A 84 5.72 5.89 -1.75
N TRP A 85 4.54 6.44 -1.48
CA TRP A 85 3.29 5.99 -2.12
C TRP A 85 3.36 6.15 -3.64
N ARG A 86 3.77 7.32 -4.13
CA ARG A 86 3.93 7.58 -5.57
C ARG A 86 4.91 6.59 -6.21
N THR A 87 6.06 6.37 -5.56
CA THR A 87 7.08 5.43 -6.03
C THR A 87 6.54 4.00 -6.08
N TYR A 88 5.79 3.59 -5.05
CA TYR A 88 5.11 2.29 -5.03
C TYR A 88 4.15 2.13 -6.22
N ILE A 89 3.26 3.10 -6.45
CA ILE A 89 2.30 3.07 -7.54
C ILE A 89 2.98 3.07 -8.92
N GLN A 90 4.06 3.84 -9.09
CA GLN A 90 4.85 3.84 -10.32
C GLN A 90 5.42 2.45 -10.63
N MET A 91 6.01 1.78 -9.63
CA MET A 91 6.52 0.41 -9.78
C MET A 91 5.41 -0.59 -10.12
N ILE A 92 4.22 -0.43 -9.52
CA ILE A 92 3.08 -1.30 -9.82
C ILE A 92 2.58 -1.07 -11.26
N ASN A 93 2.52 0.18 -11.70
CA ASN A 93 2.13 0.52 -13.07
C ASN A 93 3.16 0.02 -14.09
N GLU A 94 4.45 0.01 -13.74
CA GLU A 94 5.49 -0.64 -14.54
C GLU A 94 5.18 -2.13 -14.71
N ILE A 95 4.92 -2.86 -13.62
CA ILE A 95 4.54 -4.29 -13.67
C ILE A 95 3.30 -4.51 -14.56
N LYS A 96 2.29 -3.64 -14.49
CA LYS A 96 1.06 -3.74 -15.29
C LYS A 96 1.31 -3.52 -16.80
N ARG A 97 2.30 -2.70 -17.16
CA ARG A 97 2.68 -2.43 -18.56
C ARG A 97 3.54 -3.51 -19.19
N MET A 98 4.15 -4.38 -18.37
CA MET A 98 4.94 -5.51 -18.86
C MET A 98 4.00 -6.59 -19.42
N THR A 99 3.83 -6.63 -20.75
CA THR A 99 3.05 -7.65 -21.45
C THR A 99 3.66 -9.05 -21.31
N THR A 100 2.81 -10.06 -21.38
CA THR A 100 2.90 -11.42 -20.82
C THR A 100 4.05 -12.32 -21.30
N SER A 101 4.33 -13.34 -20.47
CA SER A 101 5.17 -14.54 -20.69
C SER A 101 6.66 -14.32 -20.96
N GLY A 102 7.45 -14.12 -19.89
CA GLY A 102 8.92 -14.23 -19.97
C GLY A 102 9.65 -13.44 -18.88
N VAL A 103 9.01 -12.39 -18.36
CA VAL A 103 9.67 -11.39 -17.50
C VAL A 103 9.28 -11.56 -16.02
N THR A 104 8.99 -12.78 -15.59
CA THR A 104 8.47 -13.07 -14.23
C THR A 104 9.46 -12.68 -13.14
N ASP A 105 10.76 -12.88 -13.37
CA ASP A 105 11.81 -12.58 -12.38
C ASP A 105 12.01 -11.07 -12.19
N GLN A 106 12.01 -10.29 -13.28
CA GLN A 106 12.10 -8.83 -13.19
C GLN A 106 10.80 -8.24 -12.58
N ARG A 107 9.62 -8.75 -12.96
CA ARG A 107 8.35 -8.35 -12.30
C ARG A 107 8.38 -8.63 -10.80
N ARG A 108 8.95 -9.77 -10.40
CA ARG A 108 9.15 -10.13 -9.00
C ARG A 108 10.14 -9.19 -8.30
N GLU A 109 11.24 -8.84 -8.95
CA GLU A 109 12.23 -7.91 -8.40
C GLU A 109 11.61 -6.53 -8.18
N ILE A 110 10.85 -6.00 -9.15
CA ILE A 110 10.11 -4.74 -9.03
C ILE A 110 9.08 -4.84 -7.90
N ALA A 111 8.36 -5.96 -7.79
CA ALA A 111 7.38 -6.15 -6.72
C ALA A 111 8.02 -6.20 -5.32
N LEU A 112 9.21 -6.80 -5.18
CA LEU A 112 9.99 -6.79 -3.95
C LEU A 112 10.46 -5.38 -3.60
N LYS A 113 10.99 -4.63 -4.58
CA LYS A 113 11.37 -3.21 -4.41
C LYS A 113 10.18 -2.34 -4.03
N ALA A 114 9.02 -2.56 -4.64
CA ALA A 114 7.78 -1.88 -4.31
C ALA A 114 7.36 -2.14 -2.85
N ARG A 115 7.46 -3.38 -2.35
CA ARG A 115 7.17 -3.68 -0.93
C ARG A 115 8.07 -2.92 0.04
N ILE A 116 9.32 -2.67 -0.31
CA ILE A 116 10.22 -1.87 0.54
C ILE A 116 9.67 -0.44 0.72
N GLN A 117 9.03 0.12 -0.30
CA GLN A 117 8.40 1.46 -0.22
C GLN A 117 7.21 1.51 0.73
N LEU A 118 6.60 0.37 1.07
CA LEU A 118 5.46 0.34 1.99
C LEU A 118 5.87 0.47 3.47
N SER A 119 7.08 0.05 3.84
CA SER A 119 7.52 0.06 5.24
C SER A 119 7.47 1.47 5.87
N PRO A 120 7.99 2.54 5.22
CA PRO A 120 7.86 3.90 5.73
C PRO A 120 6.40 4.37 5.87
N LEU A 121 5.52 3.97 4.95
CA LEU A 121 4.09 4.33 4.99
C LEU A 121 3.40 3.76 6.24
N TYR A 122 3.64 2.49 6.55
CA TYR A 122 3.09 1.87 7.75
C TYR A 122 3.66 2.49 9.04
N SER A 123 4.98 2.71 9.10
CA SER A 123 5.62 3.27 10.30
C SER A 123 5.23 4.71 10.61
N SER A 124 4.70 5.45 9.62
CA SER A 124 4.34 6.87 9.74
C SER A 124 2.85 7.10 9.93
N ASN A 125 2.03 6.05 10.08
CA ASN A 125 0.56 6.14 10.12
C ASN A 125 -0.06 6.71 8.82
N PHE A 126 0.66 6.67 7.70
CA PHE A 126 0.20 7.24 6.42
C PHE A 126 -1.20 6.75 6.00
N PHE A 127 -1.45 5.43 6.13
CA PHE A 127 -2.73 4.84 5.74
C PHE A 127 -3.89 5.17 6.69
N GLY A 128 -3.60 5.56 7.94
CA GLY A 128 -4.61 6.13 8.83
C GLY A 128 -5.03 7.54 8.40
N VAL A 129 -4.08 8.30 7.83
CA VAL A 129 -4.29 9.65 7.30
C VAL A 129 -5.05 9.61 5.97
N TYR A 130 -4.72 8.66 5.10
CA TYR A 130 -5.36 8.44 3.79
C TYR A 130 -6.00 7.04 3.67
N PRO A 131 -7.20 6.81 4.25
CA PRO A 131 -7.85 5.50 4.23
C PRO A 131 -8.19 4.97 2.83
N SER A 132 -8.49 5.86 1.88
CA SER A 132 -8.76 5.48 0.48
C SER A 132 -7.54 4.81 -0.16
N LEU A 133 -6.34 5.33 0.11
CA LEU A 133 -5.08 4.77 -0.37
C LEU A 133 -4.75 3.43 0.32
N ALA A 134 -5.19 3.25 1.57
CA ALA A 134 -5.06 1.97 2.27
C ALA A 134 -5.87 0.86 1.57
N ILE A 135 -7.10 1.17 1.15
CA ILE A 135 -7.95 0.24 0.40
C ILE A 135 -7.31 -0.09 -0.96
N GLU A 136 -6.75 0.92 -1.63
CA GLU A 136 -6.03 0.73 -2.90
C GLU A 136 -4.81 -0.19 -2.73
N GLU A 137 -4.00 0.03 -1.69
CA GLU A 137 -2.83 -0.81 -1.36
C GLU A 137 -3.24 -2.27 -1.19
N VAL A 138 -4.29 -2.54 -0.43
CA VAL A 138 -4.77 -3.91 -0.19
C VAL A 138 -5.19 -4.59 -1.50
N ASN A 139 -5.89 -3.86 -2.37
CA ASN A 139 -6.32 -4.37 -3.66
C ASN A 139 -5.14 -4.67 -4.59
N ILE A 140 -4.14 -3.79 -4.60
CA ILE A 140 -2.89 -4.00 -5.32
C ILE A 140 -2.15 -5.22 -4.76
N GLY A 141 -1.99 -5.32 -3.44
CA GLY A 141 -1.32 -6.43 -2.75
C GLY A 141 -1.92 -7.78 -3.11
N LYS A 142 -3.25 -7.90 -3.09
CA LYS A 142 -3.97 -9.11 -3.56
C LYS A 142 -3.58 -9.48 -4.98
N SER A 143 -3.49 -8.49 -5.87
CA SER A 143 -3.13 -8.73 -7.28
C SER A 143 -1.67 -9.10 -7.48
N LEU A 144 -0.74 -8.72 -6.58
CA LEU A 144 0.70 -8.94 -6.76
C LEU A 144 1.29 -10.06 -5.89
N ASN A 145 0.54 -10.55 -4.91
CA ASN A 145 1.01 -11.59 -3.98
C ASN A 145 1.53 -12.84 -4.69
N PHE A 146 0.97 -13.21 -5.84
CA PHE A 146 1.42 -14.36 -6.62
C PHE A 146 2.85 -14.23 -7.19
N LEU A 147 3.34 -12.99 -7.40
CA LEU A 147 4.68 -12.73 -7.93
C LEU A 147 5.74 -12.91 -6.84
N ILE A 148 5.41 -12.54 -5.61
CA ILE A 148 6.36 -12.49 -4.49
C ILE A 148 6.36 -13.82 -3.75
N HIS A 149 5.17 -14.34 -3.48
CA HIS A 149 4.96 -15.63 -2.87
C HIS A 149 4.83 -16.65 -3.99
N ASN A 150 5.95 -17.31 -4.31
CA ASN A 150 6.01 -18.39 -5.30
C ASN A 150 5.36 -19.69 -4.78
N THR A 151 4.25 -19.55 -4.06
CA THR A 151 3.55 -20.59 -3.31
C THR A 151 3.10 -21.70 -4.25
N LYS A 152 2.87 -21.40 -5.54
CA LYS A 152 2.60 -22.41 -6.56
C LYS A 152 3.81 -23.29 -6.85
N LYS A 153 5.01 -22.72 -7.04
CA LYS A 153 6.24 -23.49 -7.28
C LYS A 153 6.62 -24.32 -6.04
N TYR A 154 6.48 -23.75 -4.85
CA TYR A 154 6.70 -24.49 -3.61
C TYR A 154 5.66 -25.59 -3.40
N LEU A 155 4.37 -25.31 -3.67
CA LEU A 155 3.32 -26.32 -3.65
C LEU A 155 3.63 -27.45 -4.64
N HIS A 156 3.93 -27.14 -5.91
CA HIS A 156 4.32 -28.13 -6.92
C HIS A 156 5.51 -28.97 -6.45
N ARG A 157 6.56 -28.34 -5.92
CA ARG A 157 7.75 -29.05 -5.43
C ARG A 157 7.44 -29.96 -4.24
N SER A 158 6.71 -29.47 -3.25
CA SER A 158 6.34 -30.22 -2.05
C SER A 158 5.40 -31.39 -2.38
N VAL A 159 4.40 -31.14 -3.24
CA VAL A 159 3.46 -32.17 -3.70
C VAL A 159 4.20 -33.22 -4.53
N SER A 160 5.02 -32.82 -5.50
CA SER A 160 5.82 -33.75 -6.30
C SER A 160 6.70 -34.64 -5.40
N ALA A 161 7.44 -34.04 -4.46
CA ALA A 161 8.33 -34.78 -3.58
C ALA A 161 7.57 -35.78 -2.68
N TYR A 162 6.44 -35.37 -2.11
CA TYR A 162 5.61 -36.24 -1.27
C TYR A 162 5.07 -37.43 -2.07
N PHE A 163 4.42 -37.18 -3.21
CA PHE A 163 3.74 -38.22 -3.98
C PHE A 163 4.73 -39.17 -4.68
N GLN A 164 5.89 -38.68 -5.14
CA GLN A 164 6.95 -39.55 -5.67
C GLN A 164 7.52 -40.49 -4.60
N THR A 165 7.57 -40.04 -3.34
CA THR A 165 8.01 -40.88 -2.21
C THR A 165 6.93 -41.87 -1.78
N ALA A 166 5.67 -41.43 -1.73
CA ALA A 166 4.54 -42.27 -1.32
C ALA A 166 4.17 -43.35 -2.35
N TYR A 167 4.48 -43.12 -3.64
CA TYR A 167 4.16 -44.02 -4.75
C TYR A 167 5.41 -44.42 -5.54
N PRO A 168 6.34 -45.20 -4.94
CA PRO A 168 7.56 -45.60 -5.62
C PRO A 168 7.25 -46.46 -6.85
N GLY A 169 7.89 -46.14 -7.98
CA GLY A 169 7.71 -46.86 -9.24
C GLY A 169 6.48 -46.47 -10.07
N LYS A 170 5.66 -45.53 -9.59
CA LYS A 170 4.51 -44.98 -10.34
C LYS A 170 4.85 -43.65 -11.00
N THR A 171 4.15 -43.31 -12.08
CA THR A 171 4.27 -42.01 -12.74
C THR A 171 3.42 -40.97 -12.01
N VAL A 172 4.04 -39.92 -11.48
CA VAL A 172 3.34 -38.82 -10.81
C VAL A 172 3.34 -37.59 -11.71
N GLU A 173 2.16 -37.13 -12.14
CA GLU A 173 1.98 -35.90 -12.91
C GLU A 173 1.15 -34.87 -12.13
N LEU A 174 1.54 -33.60 -12.20
CA LEU A 174 0.81 -32.49 -11.57
C LEU A 174 0.18 -31.62 -12.65
N LYS A 175 -1.14 -31.47 -12.62
CA LYS A 175 -1.89 -30.58 -13.52
C LYS A 175 -2.49 -29.42 -12.75
N ASN A 176 -2.37 -28.23 -13.31
CA ASN A 176 -2.98 -27.04 -12.72
C ASN A 176 -4.50 -27.09 -12.88
N LYS A 177 -5.22 -26.47 -11.94
CA LYS A 177 -6.63 -26.15 -12.12
C LYS A 177 -6.80 -25.30 -13.38
N SER A 178 -7.76 -25.62 -14.25
CA SER A 178 -8.05 -24.81 -15.44
C SER A 178 -8.60 -23.44 -15.04
N GLU A 179 -8.40 -22.43 -15.90
CA GLU A 179 -8.80 -21.04 -15.65
C GLU A 179 -10.32 -20.88 -15.47
N GLU A 180 -11.12 -21.81 -15.98
CA GLU A 180 -12.58 -21.83 -15.87
C GLU A 180 -13.11 -22.06 -14.44
N PHE A 181 -12.28 -22.56 -13.52
CA PHE A 181 -12.65 -22.76 -12.13
C PHE A 181 -12.00 -21.70 -11.23
N ALA A 182 -12.39 -20.44 -11.41
CA ALA A 182 -11.92 -19.33 -10.58
C ALA A 182 -12.29 -19.52 -9.09
N GLY A 183 -11.31 -19.33 -8.22
CA GLY A 183 -11.42 -19.38 -6.76
C GLY A 183 -10.04 -19.15 -6.14
N VAL A 184 -9.97 -18.43 -5.02
CA VAL A 184 -8.76 -17.81 -4.43
C VAL A 184 -7.68 -18.80 -3.96
N HIS A 185 -7.93 -20.11 -4.02
CA HIS A 185 -7.00 -21.12 -3.53
C HIS A 185 -6.09 -21.67 -4.63
N LEU A 186 -4.77 -21.50 -4.44
CA LEU A 186 -3.73 -22.18 -5.21
C LEU A 186 -3.77 -23.69 -4.91
N GLY A 187 -4.11 -24.49 -5.91
CA GLY A 187 -4.11 -25.95 -5.83
C GLY A 187 -3.76 -26.64 -7.14
N VAL A 188 -3.38 -27.90 -7.04
CA VAL A 188 -2.91 -28.77 -8.13
C VAL A 188 -3.61 -30.12 -8.05
N PHE A 189 -3.98 -30.65 -9.20
CA PHE A 189 -4.43 -32.04 -9.32
C PHE A 189 -3.22 -32.94 -9.47
N VAL A 190 -3.22 -34.05 -8.75
CA VAL A 190 -2.18 -35.08 -8.78
C VAL A 190 -2.74 -36.29 -9.49
N PHE A 191 -2.04 -36.70 -10.53
CA PHE A 191 -2.33 -37.90 -11.31
C PHE A 191 -1.28 -38.95 -10.98
N ILE A 192 -1.73 -40.17 -10.68
CA ILE A 192 -0.88 -41.33 -10.43
C ILE A 192 -1.17 -42.33 -11.55
N ASP A 193 -0.17 -42.66 -12.37
CA ASP A 193 -0.31 -43.50 -13.56
C ASP A 193 -1.45 -43.03 -14.49
N ASN A 194 -1.50 -41.71 -14.74
CA ASN A 194 -2.51 -41.00 -15.53
C ASN A 194 -3.94 -40.98 -14.94
N GLU A 195 -4.16 -41.47 -13.72
CA GLU A 195 -5.47 -41.39 -13.07
C GLU A 195 -5.55 -40.20 -12.08
N PRO A 196 -6.58 -39.34 -12.17
CA PRO A 196 -6.77 -38.23 -11.24
C PRO A 196 -7.07 -38.79 -9.84
N SER A 197 -6.09 -38.65 -8.93
CA SER A 197 -6.13 -39.33 -7.63
C SER A 197 -6.30 -38.35 -6.46
N TYR A 198 -5.66 -37.17 -6.53
CA TYR A 198 -5.66 -36.21 -5.42
C TYR A 198 -5.78 -34.76 -5.89
N TYR A 199 -6.23 -33.90 -4.99
CA TYR A 199 -6.13 -32.45 -5.12
C TYR A 199 -5.35 -31.89 -3.94
N ALA A 200 -4.19 -31.30 -4.20
CA ALA A 200 -3.36 -30.67 -3.20
C ALA A 200 -3.51 -29.15 -3.27
N LYS A 201 -3.76 -28.51 -2.14
CA LYS A 201 -3.91 -27.06 -2.04
C LYS A 201 -3.07 -26.53 -0.88
N THR A 202 -2.67 -25.27 -0.98
CA THR A 202 -2.19 -24.56 0.20
C THR A 202 -3.34 -24.40 1.18
N LEU A 203 -3.14 -24.70 2.47
CA LEU A 203 -4.01 -24.19 3.51
C LEU A 203 -3.94 -22.66 3.42
N GLY A 204 -4.95 -22.04 2.83
CA GLY A 204 -5.11 -20.60 2.98
C GLY A 204 -5.33 -20.38 4.47
N SER A 205 -4.57 -19.48 5.09
CA SER A 205 -5.08 -18.82 6.28
C SER A 205 -6.41 -18.18 5.87
N VAL A 206 -7.51 -18.76 6.34
CA VAL A 206 -8.71 -17.99 6.59
C VAL A 206 -8.39 -17.32 7.93
N PRO A 207 -8.18 -15.99 8.01
CA PRO A 207 -8.25 -15.34 9.31
C PRO A 207 -9.65 -15.63 9.83
N GLY A 208 -9.73 -16.40 10.92
CA GLY A 208 -10.93 -16.41 11.73
C GLY A 208 -11.13 -15.02 12.34
N PRO A 209 -12.32 -14.69 12.85
CA PRO A 209 -12.56 -13.42 13.52
C PRO A 209 -11.69 -13.20 14.79
N ASP A 210 -11.01 -14.24 15.27
CA ASP A 210 -10.28 -14.22 16.53
C ASP A 210 -8.88 -14.86 16.35
N GLU A 211 -7.89 -14.07 15.93
CA GLU A 211 -6.45 -14.22 16.22
C GLU A 211 -5.75 -12.86 16.15
#